data_AF-A0A453RYA6-F1
#
_entry.id   AF-A0A453RYA6-F1
#
_cell.length_a   1.000
_cell.length_b   1.000
_cell.length_c   1.000
_cell.angle_alpha   90.00
_cell.angle_beta   90.00
_cell.angle_gamma   90.00
#
_symmetry.space_group_name_H-M   'P 1'
#
loop_
_entity.id
_entity.type
_entity.pdbx_description
1 polymer ?
#
loop_
_entity_poly.entity_id
_entity_poly.type
_entity_poly.pdbx_seq_one_letter_code
_entity_poly.pdbx_strand_id
1 'polypeptide(L)'
;MILLFLRSWLWNGCFPALPVQLYQAWLLLLYTTLALRENILRVNGSDIRPWWVCHHYCAMLMALVSLTWGIKGQPDCARKQRGVELFLCWAVMQGFAMMLQNRYQRQRLYTRIALGKAKRMDVVWGETAGVEGQLLLLCPILFLLQVFEGYVGFLLLRTAHRGIIPEWQVVVCGILLIAMAIGNFANTVDTLM
;
A
#
# COMPACT_ATOMS: atom_id res chain seq x y z
N MET A 1 -0.37 -2.81 13.81
CA MET A 1 -1.01 -2.47 15.11
C MET A 1 -0.04 -2.45 16.29
N ILE A 2 0.83 -3.46 16.46
CA ILE A 2 1.75 -3.55 17.62
C ILE A 2 2.61 -2.30 17.78
N LEU A 3 3.22 -1.77 16.70
CA LEU A 3 4.05 -0.56 16.78
C LEU A 3 3.29 0.68 17.25
N LEU A 4 2.04 0.87 16.80
CA LEU A 4 1.19 2.01 17.19
C LEU A 4 0.82 1.94 18.68
N PHE A 5 0.51 0.74 19.17
CA PHE A 5 0.20 0.49 20.57
C PHE A 5 1.43 0.68 21.48
N LEU A 6 2.58 0.12 21.08
CA LEU A 6 3.84 0.26 21.82
C LEU A 6 4.32 1.73 21.86
N ARG A 7 4.06 2.54 20.83
CA ARG A 7 4.34 4.00 20.87
C ARG A 7 3.56 4.72 21.97
N SER A 8 2.27 4.41 22.09
CA SER A 8 1.39 5.05 23.07
C SER A 8 1.73 4.61 24.50
N TRP A 9 2.19 3.37 24.68
CA TRP A 9 2.38 2.79 26.01
C TRP A 9 3.84 2.84 26.52
N LEU A 10 4.83 2.59 25.65
CA LEU A 10 6.23 2.42 26.07
C LEU A 10 7.17 3.55 25.63
N TRP A 11 6.85 4.28 24.56
CA TRP A 11 7.81 5.21 23.94
C TRP A 11 7.40 6.68 24.00
N ASN A 12 6.57 7.09 24.97
CA ASN A 12 6.22 8.49 25.23
C ASN A 12 5.85 9.30 23.96
N GLY A 13 5.21 8.64 22.97
CA GLY A 13 4.82 9.29 21.72
C GLY A 13 5.89 9.34 20.61
N CYS A 14 7.04 8.69 20.77
CA CYS A 14 8.09 8.53 19.76
C CYS A 14 8.19 7.08 19.25
N PHE A 15 8.50 6.87 17.97
CA PHE A 15 8.84 5.56 17.44
C PHE A 15 10.35 5.32 17.54
N PRO A 16 10.81 4.18 18.05
CA PRO A 16 12.19 3.76 17.90
C PRO A 16 12.52 3.56 16.42
N ALA A 17 13.74 3.88 16.03
CA ALA A 17 14.17 3.80 14.64
C ALA A 17 14.18 2.36 14.10
N LEU A 18 14.66 1.40 14.91
CA LEU A 18 14.87 0.01 14.48
C LEU A 18 13.59 -0.69 13.99
N PRO A 19 12.45 -0.68 14.71
CA PRO A 19 11.26 -1.38 14.25
C PRO A 19 10.64 -0.76 12.99
N VAL A 20 10.73 0.56 12.82
CA VAL A 20 10.28 1.24 11.60
C VAL A 20 11.18 0.85 10.43
N GLN A 21 12.50 0.82 10.63
CA GLN A 21 13.45 0.39 9.60
C GLN A 21 13.28 -1.09 9.23
N LEU A 22 13.06 -1.98 10.20
CA LEU A 22 12.78 -3.39 9.94
C LEU A 22 11.49 -3.58 9.13
N TYR A 23 10.44 -2.81 9.45
CA TYR A 23 9.21 -2.81 8.68
C TYR A 23 9.45 -2.35 7.24
N GLN A 24 10.23 -1.29 7.02
CA GLN A 24 10.56 -0.84 5.67
C GLN A 24 11.45 -1.81 4.90
N ALA A 25 12.39 -2.48 5.58
CA ALA A 25 13.19 -3.54 4.98
C ALA A 25 12.32 -4.73 4.56
N TRP A 26 11.35 -5.09 5.39
CA TRP A 26 10.37 -6.12 5.05
C TRP A 26 9.50 -5.72 3.85
N LEU A 27 9.00 -4.48 3.79
CA LEU A 27 8.25 -3.99 2.63
C LEU A 27 9.09 -4.02 1.35
N LEU A 28 10.36 -3.63 1.42
CA LEU A 28 11.27 -3.69 0.28
C LEU A 28 11.40 -5.12 -0.25
N LEU A 29 11.63 -6.10 0.64
CA LEU A 29 11.71 -7.52 0.26
C LEU A 29 10.40 -8.03 -0.33
N LEU A 30 9.27 -7.66 0.26
CA LEU A 30 7.94 -8.06 -0.21
C LEU A 30 7.68 -7.56 -1.63
N TYR A 31 7.83 -6.25 -1.87
CA TYR A 31 7.54 -5.65 -3.18
C TYR A 31 8.54 -6.07 -4.26
N THR A 32 9.80 -6.31 -3.90
CA THR A 32 10.78 -6.89 -4.82
C THR A 32 10.35 -8.29 -5.27
N THR A 33 9.89 -9.13 -4.33
CA THR A 33 9.43 -10.48 -4.64
C THR A 33 8.16 -10.47 -5.49
N LEU A 34 7.22 -9.57 -5.20
CA LEU A 34 5.98 -9.40 -5.99
C LEU A 34 6.29 -8.95 -7.41
N ALA A 35 7.16 -7.93 -7.58
CA ALA A 35 7.59 -7.46 -8.88
C ALA A 35 8.26 -8.59 -9.69
N LEU A 36 9.16 -9.35 -9.07
CA LEU A 36 9.82 -10.48 -9.74
C LEU A 36 8.81 -11.55 -10.18
N ARG A 37 7.90 -11.94 -9.27
CA ARG A 37 6.85 -12.93 -9.56
C ARG A 37 5.98 -12.49 -10.74
N GLU A 38 5.51 -11.25 -10.75
CA GLU A 38 4.64 -10.74 -11.81
C GLU A 38 5.35 -10.64 -13.16
N ASN A 39 6.63 -10.26 -13.17
CA ASN A 39 7.42 -10.27 -14.40
C ASN A 39 7.56 -11.69 -14.98
N ILE A 40 7.86 -12.69 -14.14
CA ILE A 40 7.93 -14.09 -14.57
C ILE A 40 6.58 -14.55 -15.14
N LEU A 41 5.47 -14.24 -14.44
CA LEU A 41 4.13 -14.60 -14.89
C LEU A 41 3.77 -13.93 -16.23
N ARG A 42 4.17 -12.66 -16.42
CA ARG A 42 3.95 -11.92 -17.67
C ARG A 42 4.73 -12.52 -18.84
N VAL A 43 6.00 -12.89 -18.62
CA VAL A 43 6.82 -13.57 -19.64
C VAL A 43 6.24 -14.96 -19.98
N ASN A 44 5.64 -15.64 -19.00
CA ASN A 44 4.96 -16.93 -19.19
C ASN A 44 3.53 -16.80 -19.78
N GLY A 45 3.11 -15.61 -20.22
CA GLY A 45 1.83 -15.40 -20.90
C GLY A 45 0.63 -15.06 -20.01
N SER A 46 0.84 -14.74 -18.73
CA SER A 46 -0.23 -14.21 -17.87
C SER A 46 -0.61 -12.78 -18.27
N ASP A 47 -1.90 -12.51 -18.40
CA ASP A 47 -2.42 -11.18 -18.73
C ASP A 47 -2.51 -10.27 -17.49
N ILE A 48 -1.35 -9.73 -17.07
CA ILE A 48 -1.25 -8.84 -15.91
C ILE A 48 -1.27 -7.38 -16.36
N ARG A 49 -2.19 -6.59 -15.82
CA ARG A 49 -2.28 -5.14 -16.08
C ARG A 49 -0.93 -4.46 -15.78
N PRO A 50 -0.37 -3.68 -16.73
CA PRO A 50 0.93 -3.03 -16.55
C PRO A 50 1.03 -2.14 -15.31
N TRP A 51 -0.08 -1.54 -14.88
CA TRP A 51 -0.14 -0.70 -13.68
C TRP A 51 0.35 -1.43 -12.43
N TRP A 52 -0.07 -2.66 -12.19
CA TRP A 52 0.29 -3.38 -10.96
C TRP A 52 1.78 -3.67 -10.87
N VAL A 53 2.42 -4.00 -12.00
CA VAL A 53 3.87 -4.15 -12.08
C VAL A 53 4.57 -2.82 -11.75
N CYS A 54 4.10 -1.71 -12.34
CA CYS A 54 4.62 -0.37 -12.06
C CYS A 54 4.42 0.04 -10.58
N HIS A 55 3.25 -0.26 -10.01
CA HIS A 55 2.93 -0.01 -8.61
C HIS A 55 3.93 -0.70 -7.67
N HIS A 56 4.27 -1.97 -7.91
CA HIS A 56 5.27 -2.67 -7.09
C HIS A 56 6.65 -2.03 -7.15
N TYR A 57 7.07 -1.55 -8.34
CA TYR A 57 8.33 -0.81 -8.47
C TYR A 57 8.29 0.54 -7.73
N CYS A 58 7.18 1.27 -7.80
CA CYS A 58 6.99 2.51 -7.04
C CYS A 58 7.04 2.26 -5.52
N ALA A 59 6.39 1.19 -5.05
CA ALA A 59 6.40 0.80 -3.63
C ALA A 59 7.80 0.34 -3.18
N MET A 60 8.53 -0.38 -4.02
CA MET A 60 9.94 -0.76 -3.79
C MET A 60 10.84 0.48 -3.66
N LEU A 61 10.69 1.45 -4.56
CA LEU A 61 11.42 2.72 -4.50
C LEU A 61 11.07 3.51 -3.24
N MET A 62 9.79 3.56 -2.87
CA MET A 62 9.35 4.23 -1.64
C MET A 62 9.95 3.59 -0.38
N ALA A 63 9.97 2.26 -0.30
CA ALA A 63 10.57 1.54 0.82
C ALA A 63 12.09 1.81 0.90
N LEU A 64 12.78 1.82 -0.25
CA LEU A 64 14.20 2.13 -0.33
C LEU A 64 14.50 3.56 0.13
N VAL A 65 13.79 4.56 -0.40
CA VAL A 65 13.95 5.97 -0.01
C VAL A 65 13.64 6.14 1.48
N SER A 66 12.59 5.49 1.99
CA SER A 66 12.23 5.53 3.41
C SER A 66 13.28 4.91 4.32
N LEU A 67 14.01 3.87 3.88
CA LEU A 67 15.12 3.27 4.63
C LEU A 67 16.31 4.22 4.77
N THR A 68 16.56 5.05 3.76
CA THR A 68 17.63 6.06 3.83
C THR A 68 17.31 7.21 4.79
N TRP A 69 16.06 7.32 5.23
CA TRP A 69 15.67 8.32 6.22
C TRP A 69 16.13 7.88 7.61
N GLY A 70 17.26 8.44 8.05
CA GLY A 70 17.74 8.28 9.42
C GLY A 70 16.84 9.00 10.42
N ILE A 71 16.11 8.24 11.24
CA ILE A 71 15.39 8.76 12.41
C ILE A 71 16.44 9.10 13.48
N LYS A 72 17.10 10.26 13.34
CA LYS A 72 17.98 10.77 14.41
C LYS A 72 17.11 11.20 15.59
N GLY A 73 17.48 10.75 16.80
CA GLY A 73 16.86 11.17 18.05
C GLY A 73 17.07 12.68 18.26
N GLN A 74 16.16 13.48 17.73
CA GLN A 74 16.12 14.92 17.91
C GLN A 74 14.99 15.30 18.88
N PRO A 75 15.11 16.45 19.57
CA PRO A 75 14.17 16.86 20.63
C PRO A 75 12.70 17.04 20.17
N ASP A 76 12.44 17.13 18.85
CA ASP A 76 11.11 17.31 18.23
C ASP A 76 10.58 16.04 17.52
N CYS A 77 10.88 14.87 18.08
CA CYS A 77 10.58 13.56 17.50
C CYS A 77 9.07 13.36 17.17
N ALA A 78 8.15 13.78 18.05
CA ALA A 78 6.71 13.59 17.83
C ALA A 78 6.16 14.35 16.61
N ARG A 79 6.66 15.56 16.34
CA ARG A 79 6.22 16.38 15.20
C ARG A 79 6.80 15.86 13.89
N LYS A 80 8.08 15.43 13.89
CA LYS A 80 8.72 14.83 12.72
C LYS A 80 8.11 13.48 12.34
N GLN A 81 7.67 12.68 13.31
CA GLN A 81 7.15 11.34 13.07
C GLN A 81 5.65 11.28 12.76
N ARG A 82 4.94 12.42 12.73
CA ARG A 82 3.51 12.44 12.41
C ARG A 82 3.20 11.89 11.01
N GLY A 83 4.07 12.14 10.03
CA GLY A 83 3.95 11.55 8.70
C GLY A 83 4.12 10.02 8.70
N VAL A 84 5.11 9.53 9.44
CA VAL A 84 5.36 8.08 9.61
C VAL A 84 4.20 7.39 10.32
N GLU A 85 3.60 8.04 11.32
CA GLU A 85 2.40 7.55 12.00
C GLU A 85 1.23 7.38 11.05
N LEU A 86 0.94 8.41 10.26
CA LEU A 86 -0.17 8.39 9.31
C LEU A 86 0.05 7.34 8.22
N PHE A 87 1.30 7.19 7.73
CA PHE A 87 1.67 6.13 6.81
C PHE A 87 1.48 4.74 7.44
N LEU A 88 1.92 4.51 8.68
CA LEU A 88 1.71 3.23 9.37
C LEU A 88 0.23 2.94 9.63
N CYS A 89 -0.57 3.96 9.94
CA CYS A 89 -2.01 3.83 10.09
C CYS A 89 -2.67 3.42 8.76
N TRP A 90 -2.33 4.14 7.68
CA TRP A 90 -2.76 3.79 6.33
C TRP A 90 -2.35 2.35 5.97
N ALA A 91 -1.10 1.95 6.23
CA ALA A 91 -0.59 0.62 5.91
C ALA A 91 -1.30 -0.49 6.70
N VAL A 92 -1.72 -0.24 7.95
CA VAL A 92 -2.56 -1.17 8.71
C VAL A 92 -3.94 -1.31 8.09
N MET A 93 -4.56 -0.19 7.70
CA MET A 93 -5.86 -0.22 7.02
C MET A 93 -5.77 -0.91 5.66
N GLN A 94 -4.69 -0.68 4.91
CA GLN A 94 -4.37 -1.38 3.66
C GLN A 94 -4.22 -2.88 3.89
N GLY A 95 -3.49 -3.29 4.92
CA GLY A 95 -3.38 -4.72 5.27
C GLY A 95 -4.72 -5.36 5.60
N PHE A 96 -5.61 -4.65 6.31
CA PHE A 96 -6.96 -5.12 6.58
C PHE A 96 -7.80 -5.23 5.29
N ALA A 97 -7.73 -4.21 4.42
CA ALA A 97 -8.39 -4.23 3.12
C ALA A 97 -7.90 -5.43 2.27
N MET A 98 -6.60 -5.69 2.21
CA MET A 98 -6.01 -6.85 1.52
C MET A 98 -6.53 -8.19 2.07
N MET A 99 -6.65 -8.33 3.39
CA MET A 99 -7.23 -9.53 3.99
C MET A 99 -8.71 -9.70 3.61
N LEU A 100 -9.48 -8.62 3.62
CA LEU A 100 -10.89 -8.63 3.23
C LEU A 100 -11.06 -8.96 1.74
N GLN A 101 -10.27 -8.32 0.85
CA GLN A 101 -10.19 -8.61 -0.58
C GLN A 101 -9.93 -10.10 -0.81
N ASN A 102 -8.89 -10.65 -0.16
CA ASN A 102 -8.53 -12.05 -0.32
C ASN A 102 -9.64 -13.00 0.16
N ARG A 103 -10.28 -12.72 1.30
CA ARG A 103 -11.40 -13.54 1.80
C ARG A 103 -12.59 -13.50 0.84
N TYR A 104 -12.97 -12.31 0.39
CA TYR A 104 -14.10 -12.11 -0.52
C TYR A 104 -13.85 -12.79 -1.88
N GLN A 105 -12.70 -12.53 -2.50
CA GLN A 105 -12.37 -13.10 -3.80
C GLN A 105 -12.23 -14.63 -3.76
N ARG A 106 -11.65 -15.18 -2.68
CA ARG A 106 -11.54 -16.63 -2.48
C ARG A 106 -12.90 -17.31 -2.33
N GLN A 107 -13.81 -16.73 -1.55
CA GLN A 107 -15.18 -17.26 -1.41
C GLN A 107 -15.90 -17.28 -2.76
N ARG A 108 -15.80 -16.20 -3.54
CA ARG A 108 -16.42 -16.12 -4.86
C ARG A 108 -15.86 -17.16 -5.83
N LEU A 109 -14.54 -17.35 -5.84
CA LEU A 109 -13.91 -18.37 -6.66
C LEU A 109 -14.47 -19.76 -6.31
N TYR A 110 -14.59 -20.09 -5.02
CA TYR A 110 -15.20 -21.36 -4.60
C TYR A 110 -16.64 -21.51 -5.06
N THR A 111 -17.47 -20.46 -4.95
CA THR A 111 -18.84 -20.48 -5.46
C THR A 111 -18.88 -20.69 -6.98
N ARG A 112 -17.99 -20.05 -7.74
CA ARG A 112 -17.94 -20.25 -9.20
C ARG A 112 -17.49 -21.65 -9.59
N ILE A 113 -16.54 -22.24 -8.86
CA ILE A 113 -16.11 -23.63 -9.07
C ILE A 113 -17.29 -24.58 -8.78
N ALA A 114 -18.04 -24.35 -7.70
CA ALA A 114 -19.23 -25.15 -7.37
C ALA A 114 -20.34 -25.02 -8.42
N LEU A 115 -20.50 -23.83 -9.02
CA LEU A 115 -21.44 -23.57 -10.12
C LEU A 115 -20.93 -24.04 -11.49
N GLY A 116 -19.72 -24.61 -11.59
CA GLY A 116 -19.11 -25.01 -12.86
C GLY A 116 -18.70 -23.84 -13.77
N LYS A 117 -18.72 -22.60 -13.27
CA LYS A 117 -18.36 -21.38 -14.01
C LYS A 117 -16.86 -21.02 -13.94
N ALA A 118 -16.07 -21.78 -13.18
CA ALA A 118 -14.62 -21.62 -13.05
C ALA A 118 -13.94 -22.99 -12.92
N LYS A 119 -12.68 -23.08 -13.35
CA LYS A 119 -11.87 -24.30 -13.24
C LYS A 119 -11.29 -24.43 -11.84
N ARG A 120 -11.05 -25.67 -11.39
CA ARG A 120 -10.39 -25.93 -10.09
C ARG A 120 -8.96 -25.38 -9.99
N MET A 121 -8.30 -25.16 -11.13
CA MET A 121 -6.96 -24.57 -11.22
C MET A 121 -6.99 -23.04 -11.32
N ASP A 122 -8.16 -22.41 -11.44
CA ASP A 122 -8.24 -20.96 -11.47
C ASP A 122 -7.81 -20.43 -10.10
N VAL A 123 -6.88 -19.48 -10.11
CA VAL A 123 -6.39 -18.83 -8.90
C VAL A 123 -7.25 -17.60 -8.64
N VAL A 124 -7.31 -17.17 -7.37
CA VAL A 124 -7.87 -15.87 -7.01
C VAL A 124 -7.14 -14.80 -7.82
N TRP A 125 -7.81 -14.30 -8.85
CA TRP A 125 -7.34 -13.19 -9.67
C TRP A 125 -7.72 -11.87 -8.99
N GLY A 126 -6.87 -10.85 -9.17
CA GLY A 126 -7.14 -9.48 -8.71
C GLY A 126 -8.47 -8.95 -9.23
N GLU A 127 -8.85 -7.73 -8.84
CA GLU A 127 -10.15 -7.08 -9.06
C GLU A 127 -10.80 -7.19 -10.46
N THR A 128 -10.06 -7.63 -11.48
CA THR A 128 -10.40 -7.66 -12.91
C THR A 128 -11.25 -8.85 -13.38
N ALA A 129 -11.84 -9.65 -12.48
CA ALA A 129 -12.73 -10.74 -12.90
C ALA A 129 -14.12 -10.20 -13.29
N GLY A 130 -14.17 -9.55 -14.46
CA GLY A 130 -15.30 -8.86 -15.08
C GLY A 130 -16.63 -9.60 -14.97
N VAL A 131 -17.44 -9.17 -13.99
CA VAL A 131 -18.88 -9.32 -13.99
C VAL A 131 -19.46 -8.05 -13.40
N GLU A 132 -20.34 -7.42 -14.16
CA GLU A 132 -21.09 -6.22 -13.79
C GLU A 132 -21.79 -6.42 -12.43
N GLY A 133 -21.65 -5.42 -11.55
CA GLY A 133 -22.55 -5.21 -10.41
C GLY A 133 -22.22 -5.85 -9.05
N GLN A 134 -21.08 -6.54 -8.86
CA GLN A 134 -20.87 -7.32 -7.62
C GLN A 134 -19.72 -6.90 -6.67
N LEU A 135 -18.88 -5.91 -7.00
CA LEU A 135 -17.84 -5.39 -6.09
C LEU A 135 -18.31 -4.28 -5.12
N LEU A 136 -19.62 -4.11 -4.95
CA LEU A 136 -20.24 -2.98 -4.22
C LEU A 136 -19.77 -2.82 -2.76
N LEU A 137 -19.44 -3.91 -2.06
CA LEU A 137 -18.94 -3.83 -0.67
C LEU A 137 -17.46 -3.43 -0.58
N LEU A 138 -16.65 -3.86 -1.55
CA LEU A 138 -15.20 -3.70 -1.51
C LEU A 138 -14.77 -2.35 -2.09
N CYS A 139 -15.46 -1.92 -3.14
CA CYS A 139 -15.27 -0.66 -3.83
C CYS A 139 -15.21 0.59 -2.92
N PRO A 140 -16.15 0.83 -1.97
CA PRO A 140 -16.09 1.99 -1.10
C PRO A 140 -14.88 1.96 -0.17
N ILE A 141 -14.46 0.77 0.30
CA ILE A 141 -13.29 0.62 1.15
C ILE A 141 -12.02 0.97 0.37
N LEU A 142 -11.91 0.54 -0.88
CA LEU A 142 -10.77 0.83 -1.75
C LEU A 142 -10.66 2.32 -2.07
N PHE A 143 -11.77 2.95 -2.45
CA PHE A 143 -11.78 4.39 -2.73
C PHE A 143 -11.42 5.21 -1.49
N LEU A 144 -11.97 4.88 -0.32
CA LEU A 144 -11.60 5.55 0.94
C LEU A 144 -10.11 5.41 1.23
N LEU A 145 -9.55 4.23 0.98
CA LEU A 145 -8.15 3.96 1.25
C LEU A 145 -7.21 4.68 0.28
N GLN A 146 -7.57 4.78 -1.00
CA GLN A 146 -6.84 5.52 -2.03
C GLN A 146 -6.89 7.04 -1.78
N VAL A 147 -8.05 7.56 -1.38
CA VAL A 147 -8.19 8.97 -0.98
C VAL A 147 -7.34 9.25 0.26
N PHE A 148 -7.33 8.34 1.23
CA PHE A 148 -6.48 8.48 2.41
C PHE A 148 -4.99 8.41 2.06
N GLU A 149 -4.58 7.52 1.13
CA GLU A 149 -3.22 7.46 0.59
C GLU A 149 -2.76 8.81 0.03
N GLY A 150 -3.58 9.40 -0.86
CA GLY A 150 -3.31 10.71 -1.45
C GLY A 150 -3.28 11.82 -0.42
N TYR A 151 -4.17 11.79 0.58
CA TYR A 151 -4.17 12.76 1.69
C TYR A 151 -2.87 12.70 2.52
N VAL A 152 -2.37 11.49 2.82
CA VAL A 152 -1.07 11.32 3.51
C VAL A 152 0.06 11.88 2.66
N GLY A 153 0.08 11.58 1.35
CA GLY A 153 1.07 12.13 0.42
C GLY A 153 1.06 13.66 0.36
N PHE A 154 -0.13 14.27 0.26
CA PHE A 154 -0.29 15.72 0.27
C PHE A 154 0.20 16.35 1.58
N LEU A 155 -0.12 15.74 2.73
CA LEU A 155 0.31 16.24 4.02
C LEU A 155 1.84 16.22 4.15
N LEU A 156 2.51 15.17 3.66
CA LEU A 156 3.97 15.09 3.63
C LEU A 156 4.58 16.22 2.79
N LEU A 157 4.05 16.46 1.59
CA LEU A 157 4.51 17.57 0.74
C LEU A 157 4.29 18.93 1.38
N ARG A 158 3.14 19.13 2.03
CA ARG A 158 2.84 20.37 2.75
C ARG A 158 3.81 20.59 3.92
N THR A 159 4.19 19.53 4.63
CA THR A 159 5.18 19.63 5.73
C THR A 159 6.59 19.90 5.24
N ALA A 160 6.97 19.35 4.09
CA ALA A 160 8.25 19.63 3.43
C ALA A 160 8.31 21.09 2.94
N HIS A 161 7.26 21.57 2.28
CA HIS A 161 7.18 22.96 1.78
C HIS A 161 7.21 23.99 2.92
N ARG A 162 6.63 23.69 4.08
CA ARG A 162 6.70 24.57 5.26
C ARG A 162 8.06 24.56 5.96
N GLY A 163 9.02 23.77 5.48
CA GLY A 163 10.37 23.70 6.05
C GLY A 163 10.46 23.01 7.41
N ILE A 164 9.41 22.30 7.84
CA ILE A 164 9.40 21.58 9.13
C ILE A 164 10.33 20.35 9.07
N ILE A 165 10.41 19.73 7.88
CA ILE A 165 11.19 18.54 7.56
C ILE A 165 11.74 18.73 6.14
N PRO A 166 12.88 19.44 5.94
CA PRO A 166 13.43 19.74 4.62
C PRO A 166 14.12 18.53 3.95
N GLU A 167 14.04 17.34 4.54
CA GLU A 167 14.59 16.10 4.02
C GLU A 167 13.94 15.74 2.65
N TRP A 168 14.77 15.59 1.62
CA TRP A 168 14.32 15.27 0.24
C TRP A 168 13.55 13.94 0.18
N GLN A 169 13.82 13.01 1.10
CA GLN A 169 13.10 11.74 1.22
C GLN A 169 11.60 11.95 1.43
N VAL A 170 11.20 12.97 2.21
CA VAL A 170 9.79 13.31 2.44
C VAL A 170 9.11 13.69 1.14
N VAL A 171 9.80 14.49 0.32
CA VAL A 171 9.28 15.00 -0.94
C VAL A 171 9.07 13.85 -1.91
N VAL A 172 10.07 12.98 -2.06
CA VAL A 172 9.99 11.81 -2.95
C VAL A 172 8.89 10.85 -2.49
N CYS A 173 8.81 10.51 -1.19
CA CYS A 173 7.75 9.65 -0.67
C CYS A 173 6.36 10.28 -0.82
N GLY A 174 6.23 11.60 -0.63
CA GLY A 174 4.98 12.32 -0.83
C GLY A 174 4.49 12.29 -2.28
N ILE A 175 5.39 12.52 -3.24
CA ILE A 175 5.08 12.41 -4.68
C ILE A 175 4.68 10.98 -5.05
N LEU A 176 5.44 9.98 -4.59
CA LEU A 176 5.15 8.57 -4.88
C LEU A 176 3.79 8.13 -4.32
N LEU A 177 3.41 8.54 -3.10
CA LEU A 177 2.09 8.25 -2.53
C LEU A 177 0.95 8.86 -3.35
N ILE A 178 1.09 10.10 -3.80
CA ILE A 178 0.07 10.75 -4.64
C ILE A 178 -0.03 10.05 -6.00
N ALA A 179 1.10 9.73 -6.63
CA ALA A 179 1.13 9.04 -7.92
C ALA A 179 0.47 7.65 -7.82
N MET A 180 0.76 6.89 -6.77
CA MET A 180 0.13 5.59 -6.52
C MET A 180 -1.36 5.74 -6.23
N ALA A 181 -1.77 6.71 -5.42
CA ALA A 181 -3.19 6.98 -5.15
C ALA A 181 -3.98 7.27 -6.45
N ILE A 182 -3.44 8.12 -7.32
CA ILE A 182 -4.06 8.45 -8.62
C ILE A 182 -4.16 7.22 -9.51
N GLY A 183 -3.06 6.46 -9.67
CA GLY A 183 -3.09 5.31 -10.55
C GLY A 183 -3.92 4.14 -10.01
N ASN A 184 -3.97 3.95 -8.68
CA ASN A 184 -4.88 3.00 -8.03
C ASN A 184 -6.33 3.40 -8.31
N PHE A 185 -6.67 4.68 -8.14
CA PHE A 185 -8.00 5.21 -8.42
C PHE A 185 -8.40 5.01 -9.89
N ALA A 186 -7.54 5.37 -10.83
CA ALA A 186 -7.80 5.19 -12.26
C ALA A 186 -8.04 3.72 -12.62
N ASN A 187 -7.24 2.79 -12.07
CA ASN A 187 -7.42 1.35 -12.33
C ASN A 187 -8.67 0.79 -11.66
N THR A 188 -9.05 1.27 -10.47
CA THR A 188 -10.32 0.88 -9.85
C THR A 188 -11.51 1.36 -10.69
N VAL A 189 -11.47 2.58 -11.22
CA VAL A 189 -12.52 3.11 -12.12
C VAL A 189 -12.58 2.29 -13.41
N ASP A 190 -11.45 2.01 -14.04
CA ASP A 190 -11.35 1.19 -15.26
C ASP A 190 -11.75 -0.29 -15.04
N THR A 191 -11.87 -0.73 -13.79
CA THR A 191 -12.41 -2.07 -13.47
C THR A 191 -13.93 -2.04 -13.26
N LEU A 192 -14.51 -0.86 -13.01
CA LEU A 192 -15.94 -0.66 -12.80
C LEU A 192 -16.68 -0.28 -14.10
N MET A 193 -15.97 0.31 -15.05
CA MET A 193 -16.44 0.61 -16.41
C MET A 193 -16.36 -0.62 -17.31
#